data_AF-A0A6V7IUB9-F1
#
_entry.id   AF-A0A6V7IUB9-F1
#
_cell.length_a   1.000
_cell.length_b   1.000
_cell.length_c   1.000
_cell.angle_alpha   90.00
_cell.angle_beta   90.00
_cell.angle_gamma   90.00
#
_symmetry.space_group_name_H-M   'P 1'
#
loop_
_entity.id
_entity.type
_entity.pdbx_description
1 polymer ?
#
loop_
_entity_poly.entity_id
_entity_poly.type
_entity_poly.pdbx_seq_one_letter_code
_entity_poly.pdbx_strand_id
1 'polypeptide(L)'
;IANELDRVGIRHTGVGPDPLDENLLNEKPFVLDPEIGAVVVGFDIHFNYMKMAKAATYLNNKDILFIATNTDERFPAAETLILP
;
A
#
# COMPACT_ATOMS: atom_id res chain seq x y z
N ILE A 1 -7.68 8.00 -1.88
CA ILE A 1 -6.48 8.21 -2.71
C ILE A 1 -6.64 7.70 -4.14
N ALA A 2 -7.15 6.49 -4.39
CA ALA A 2 -7.32 5.97 -5.75
C ALA A 2 -8.16 6.89 -6.66
N ASN A 3 -9.36 7.27 -6.21
CA ASN A 3 -10.22 8.20 -6.96
C ASN A 3 -9.52 9.55 -7.26
N GLU A 4 -8.68 10.04 -6.35
CA GLU A 4 -7.91 11.26 -6.55
C GLU A 4 -6.82 11.09 -7.62
N LEU A 5 -6.14 9.92 -7.66
CA LEU A 5 -5.17 9.56 -8.70
C LEU A 5 -5.85 9.40 -10.06
N ASP A 6 -7.01 8.75 -10.11
CA ASP A 6 -7.83 8.62 -11.33
C ASP A 6 -8.17 9.99 -11.94
N ARG A 7 -8.58 10.95 -11.10
CA ARG A 7 -8.95 12.31 -11.53
C ARG A 7 -7.82 13.08 -12.21
N VAL A 8 -6.57 12.70 -11.95
CA VAL A 8 -5.38 13.32 -12.57
C VAL A 8 -4.67 12.40 -13.56
N GLY A 9 -5.27 11.26 -13.90
CA GLY A 9 -4.76 10.32 -14.90
C GLY A 9 -3.53 9.52 -14.45
N ILE A 10 -3.32 9.34 -13.14
CA ILE A 10 -2.22 8.52 -12.61
C ILE A 10 -2.70 7.09 -12.46
N ARG A 11 -2.06 6.16 -13.18
CA ARG A 11 -2.34 4.72 -13.07
C ARG A 11 -1.96 4.19 -11.69
N HIS A 12 -2.80 3.35 -11.10
CA HIS A 12 -2.55 2.71 -9.80
C HIS A 12 -3.06 1.26 -9.78
N THR A 13 -2.62 0.48 -8.79
CA THR A 13 -2.93 -0.96 -8.66
C THR A 13 -4.35 -1.26 -8.11
N GLY A 14 -5.10 -0.21 -7.79
CA GLY A 14 -6.50 -0.31 -7.31
C GLY A 14 -6.63 -0.25 -5.78
N VAL A 15 -7.85 -0.50 -5.29
CA VAL A 15 -8.21 -0.58 -3.86
C VAL A 15 -8.86 -1.93 -3.61
N GLY A 16 -8.56 -2.55 -2.47
CA GLY A 16 -9.13 -3.84 -2.06
C GLY A 16 -8.19 -4.63 -1.15
N PRO A 17 -8.61 -5.78 -0.64
CA PRO A 17 -7.75 -6.67 0.14
C PRO A 17 -6.67 -7.33 -0.72
N ASP A 18 -5.49 -7.53 -0.14
CA ASP A 18 -4.49 -8.50 -0.64
C ASP A 18 -4.51 -9.70 0.32
N PRO A 19 -5.26 -10.78 0.03
CA PRO A 19 -5.40 -11.91 0.94
C PRO A 19 -4.05 -12.50 1.34
N LEU A 20 -3.97 -12.99 2.58
CA LEU A 20 -2.76 -13.64 3.08
C LEU A 20 -2.42 -14.86 2.21
N ASP A 21 -1.19 -14.91 1.71
CA ASP A 21 -0.63 -16.10 1.08
C ASP A 21 0.23 -16.83 2.10
N GLU A 22 -0.18 -18.02 2.51
CA GLU A 22 0.54 -18.85 3.49
C GLU A 22 1.92 -19.29 2.96
N ASN A 23 2.14 -19.24 1.65
CA ASN A 23 3.42 -19.62 1.02
C ASN A 23 4.39 -18.45 0.87
N LEU A 24 4.09 -17.28 1.46
CA LEU A 24 4.87 -16.06 1.32
C LEU A 24 6.39 -16.25 1.54
N LEU A 25 6.77 -17.10 2.49
CA LEU A 25 8.16 -17.33 2.90
C LEU A 25 8.88 -18.44 2.12
N ASN A 26 8.14 -19.24 1.34
CA ASN A 26 8.68 -20.44 0.69
C ASN A 26 8.94 -20.24 -0.81
N GLU A 27 8.32 -19.25 -1.45
CA GLU A 27 8.44 -18.95 -2.88
C GLU A 27 8.78 -17.48 -3.14
N LYS A 28 8.92 -17.06 -4.42
CA LYS A 28 8.90 -15.64 -4.79
C LYS A 28 7.46 -15.14 -4.67
N PRO A 29 7.08 -14.48 -3.58
CA PRO A 29 5.67 -14.30 -3.28
C PRO A 29 5.01 -13.20 -4.11
N PHE A 30 5.82 -12.34 -4.73
CA PHE A 30 5.34 -11.22 -5.50
C PHE A 30 5.91 -11.27 -6.91
N VAL A 31 5.02 -11.34 -7.89
CA VAL A 31 5.32 -10.94 -9.27
C VAL A 31 5.20 -9.43 -9.31
N LEU A 32 6.33 -8.73 -9.36
CA LEU A 32 6.37 -7.27 -9.41
C LEU A 32 6.09 -6.78 -10.82
N ASP A 33 5.28 -5.73 -10.92
CA ASP A 33 5.03 -5.00 -12.15
C ASP A 33 6.17 -3.99 -12.38
N PRO A 34 6.95 -4.12 -13.47
CA PRO A 34 8.07 -3.24 -13.76
C PRO A 34 7.66 -1.80 -14.07
N GLU A 35 6.37 -1.52 -14.36
CA GLU A 35 5.89 -0.16 -14.62
C GLU A 35 5.63 0.65 -13.34
N ILE A 36 5.70 0.03 -12.16
CA ILE A 36 5.52 0.71 -10.88
C ILE A 36 6.73 1.58 -10.56
N GLY A 37 6.51 2.90 -10.53
CA GLY A 37 7.53 3.91 -10.18
C GLY A 37 7.39 4.51 -8.78
N ALA A 38 6.33 4.20 -8.04
CA ALA A 38 6.09 4.77 -6.71
C ALA A 38 5.23 3.86 -5.82
N VAL A 39 5.50 3.92 -4.51
CA VAL A 39 4.61 3.44 -3.45
C VAL A 39 4.02 4.64 -2.74
N VAL A 40 2.70 4.75 -2.77
CA VAL A 40 1.95 5.82 -2.10
C VAL A 40 1.21 5.21 -0.91
N VAL A 41 1.52 5.69 0.30
CA VAL A 41 0.91 5.26 1.55
C VAL A 41 -0.07 6.32 2.03
N GLY A 42 -1.30 5.89 2.28
CA GLY A 42 -2.32 6.67 2.97
C GLY A 42 -3.23 5.74 3.76
N PHE A 43 -4.33 6.27 4.29
CA PHE A 43 -5.31 5.46 5.01
C PHE A 43 -5.92 4.38 4.09
N ASP A 44 -5.82 3.12 4.50
CA ASP A 44 -6.33 1.96 3.78
C ASP A 44 -6.95 0.96 4.77
N ILE A 45 -8.28 0.82 4.73
CA ILE A 45 -9.03 -0.13 5.58
C ILE A 45 -8.71 -1.59 5.27
N HIS A 46 -8.07 -1.87 4.14
CA HIS A 46 -7.62 -3.19 3.73
C HIS A 46 -6.12 -3.40 3.96
N PHE A 47 -5.47 -2.49 4.68
CA PHE A 47 -4.06 -2.63 5.03
C PHE A 47 -3.81 -3.94 5.78
N ASN A 48 -2.80 -4.67 5.35
CA ASN A 48 -2.40 -5.93 5.94
C ASN A 48 -0.92 -6.22 5.66
N TYR A 49 -0.44 -7.34 6.20
CA TYR A 49 0.95 -7.74 6.06
C TYR A 49 1.39 -7.94 4.60
N MET A 50 0.53 -8.49 3.74
CA MET A 50 0.86 -8.73 2.33
C MET A 50 1.11 -7.44 1.58
N LYS A 51 0.26 -6.42 1.79
CA LYS A 51 0.47 -5.09 1.21
C LYS A 51 1.76 -4.46 1.68
N MET A 52 2.04 -4.54 2.99
CA MET A 52 3.28 -4.02 3.56
C MET A 52 4.52 -4.71 2.97
N ALA A 53 4.51 -6.04 2.89
CA ALA A 53 5.62 -6.82 2.35
C ALA A 53 5.83 -6.54 0.84
N LYS A 54 4.76 -6.42 0.06
CA LYS A 54 4.80 -6.08 -1.36
C LYS A 54 5.35 -4.66 -1.58
N ALA A 55 4.84 -3.69 -0.82
CA ALA A 55 5.34 -2.31 -0.84
C ALA A 55 6.83 -2.22 -0.49
N ALA A 56 7.25 -2.89 0.59
CA ALA A 56 8.65 -2.96 0.99
C ALA A 56 9.53 -3.63 -0.09
N THR A 57 9.00 -4.65 -0.78
CA THR A 57 9.70 -5.32 -1.88
C THR A 57 9.92 -4.37 -3.07
N TYR A 58 8.93 -3.56 -3.46
CA TYR A 58 9.11 -2.50 -4.45
C TYR A 58 10.16 -1.47 -3.99
N LEU A 59 10.03 -0.97 -2.76
CA LEU A 59 10.92 0.04 -2.18
C LEU A 59 12.36 -0.42 -1.92
N ASN A 60 12.63 -1.73 -2.07
CA ASN A 60 14.00 -2.23 -2.11
C ASN A 60 14.76 -1.69 -3.34
N ASN A 61 14.05 -1.31 -4.41
CA ASN A 61 14.60 -0.50 -5.49
C ASN A 61 14.60 0.99 -5.09
N LYS A 62 15.79 1.61 -5.07
CA LYS A 62 15.98 3.02 -4.68
C LYS A 62 15.43 4.03 -5.69
N ASP A 63 15.15 3.60 -6.92
CA ASP A 63 14.55 4.45 -7.95
C ASP A 63 13.02 4.58 -7.78
N ILE A 64 12.39 3.73 -6.96
CA ILE A 64 10.97 3.79 -6.66
C ILE A 64 10.71 4.83 -5.57
N LEU A 65 9.82 5.78 -5.84
CA LEU A 65 9.47 6.84 -4.90
C LEU A 65 8.65 6.29 -3.73
N PHE A 66 8.95 6.76 -2.52
CA PHE A 66 8.10 6.57 -1.35
C PHE A 66 7.38 7.86 -1.00
N ILE A 67 6.05 7.84 -1.01
CA ILE A 67 5.20 9.01 -0.75
C ILE A 67 4.20 8.64 0.34
N ALA A 68 4.23 9.34 1.47
CA ALA A 68 3.21 9.21 2.51
C ALA A 68 2.30 10.44 2.47
N THR A 69 0.98 10.25 2.54
CA THR A 69 0.02 11.37 2.49
C THR A 69 0.05 12.23 3.74
N ASN A 70 0.41 11.65 4.89
CA ASN A 70 0.59 12.29 6.19
C ASN A 70 1.45 11.38 7.09
N THR A 71 1.76 11.85 8.31
CA THR A 71 2.46 11.08 9.35
C THR A 71 1.59 10.92 10.59
N ASP A 72 0.27 10.97 10.42
CA ASP A 72 -0.66 10.86 11.53
C ASP A 72 -0.65 9.42 12.05
N GLU A 73 -0.54 9.26 13.37
CA GLU A 73 -0.49 7.92 13.99
C GLU A 73 -1.88 7.34 14.26
N ARG A 74 -2.93 8.16 14.08
CA ARG A 74 -4.31 7.79 14.38
C ARG A 74 -5.27 8.48 13.44
N PHE A 75 -6.27 7.74 12.98
CA PHE A 75 -7.42 8.32 12.32
C PHE A 75 -8.43 8.83 13.38
N PRO A 76 -8.93 10.07 13.26
CA PRO A 76 -9.93 10.59 14.18
C PRO A 76 -11.24 9.81 13.99
N ALA A 77 -11.55 8.93 14.94
CA ALA A 77 -12.76 8.12 14.99
C ALA A 77 -13.62 8.47 16.21
N ALA A 78 -14.71 7.73 16.42
CA ALA A 78 -15.57 7.88 17.60
C ALA A 78 -14.76 7.71 18.89
N GLU A 79 -15.20 8.34 19.99
CA GLU A 79 -14.47 8.38 21.27
C GLU A 79 -14.01 7.01 21.80
N THR A 80 -14.76 5.94 21.48
CA THR A 80 -14.47 4.59 21.95
C THR A 80 -13.70 3.72 20.95
N LEU A 81 -13.45 4.19 19.73
CA LEU A 81 -12.80 3.43 18.67
C LEU A 81 -11.43 4.04 18.37
N ILE A 82 -10.38 3.25 18.55
CA ILE A 82 -9.03 3.62 18.15
C ILE A 82 -8.74 2.99 16.80
N LEU A 83 -8.51 3.83 15.79
CA LEU A 83 -8.02 3.41 14.48
C LEU A 83 -6.59 3.91 14.33
N PRO A 84 -5.61 3.00 14.19
CA PRO A 84 -4.25 3.39 13.81
C PRO A 84 -4.21 3.90 12.36
#